data_AF-A0A4D9DE05-F1
#
_entry.id   AF-A0A4D9DE05-F1
#
_cell.length_a   1.000
_cell.length_b   1.000
_cell.length_c   1.000
_cell.angle_alpha   90.00
_cell.angle_beta   90.00
_cell.angle_gamma   90.00
#
_symmetry.space_group_name_H-M   'P 1'
#
loop_
_entity.id
_entity.type
_entity.pdbx_description
1 polymer ?
#
loop_
_entity_poly.entity_id
_entity_poly.type
_entity_poly.pdbx_seq_one_letter_code
_entity_poly.pdbx_strand_id
1 'polypeptide(L)'
;MSLLAWLSALYSGIICCFRQDDINQRDGSILCYIAFVFNLSPPLYGTFSSISSATEPCQPCSRCPVAEACTPTRDTVCAPQCAPGHYLPAENGSSSQCLPCQVCGQGYGAATPCGPTDNTVCQRCPEGFYSEEKSDSAPCLLCRLDCHEDEVMIRACSPVSDTLCMDRTRPWPSLD
;
A
#
# COMPACT_ATOMS: atom_id res chain seq x y z
N MET A 1 -10.28 17.09 42.76
CA MET A 1 -9.83 17.25 41.36
C MET A 1 -11.03 17.70 40.54
N SER A 2 -11.00 18.92 40.01
CA SER A 2 -12.19 19.57 39.41
C SER A 2 -12.69 18.82 38.17
N LEU A 3 -14.01 18.77 37.97
CA LEU A 3 -14.65 18.24 36.74
C LEU A 3 -14.06 18.84 35.45
N LEU A 4 -13.53 20.06 35.52
CA LEU A 4 -12.86 20.74 34.42
C LEU A 4 -11.57 20.03 33.97
N ALA A 5 -10.86 19.34 34.87
CA ALA A 5 -9.63 18.61 34.54
C ALA A 5 -9.93 17.30 33.77
N TRP A 6 -11.08 16.68 34.06
CA TRP A 6 -11.55 15.48 33.35
C TRP A 6 -12.02 15.81 31.93
N LEU A 7 -12.73 16.93 31.75
CA LEU A 7 -13.16 17.42 30.44
C LEU A 7 -11.97 17.83 29.56
N SER A 8 -10.91 18.42 30.12
CA SER A 8 -9.69 18.73 29.37
C SER A 8 -8.92 17.47 28.93
N ALA A 9 -8.93 16.40 29.74
CA ALA A 9 -8.24 15.16 29.41
C ALA A 9 -8.95 14.37 28.29
N LEU A 10 -10.29 14.45 28.25
CA LEU A 10 -11.12 13.94 27.15
C LEU A 10 -10.92 14.73 25.85
N TYR A 11 -10.78 16.05 25.93
CA TYR A 11 -10.54 16.91 24.76
C TYR A 11 -9.11 16.81 24.21
N SER A 12 -8.15 16.42 25.04
CA SER A 12 -6.74 16.24 24.65
C SER A 12 -6.38 14.82 24.16
N GLY A 13 -7.34 13.90 24.04
CA GLY A 13 -7.09 12.55 23.52
C GLY A 13 -6.22 11.66 24.43
N ILE A 14 -6.20 11.93 25.74
CA ILE A 14 -5.28 11.28 26.68
C ILE A 14 -5.86 9.96 27.24
N ILE A 15 -7.17 9.75 27.17
CA ILE A 15 -7.86 8.62 27.84
C ILE A 15 -8.33 7.59 26.80
N CYS A 16 -7.82 6.34 26.91
CA CYS A 16 -8.26 5.19 26.10
C CYS A 16 -9.48 4.51 26.74
N CYS A 17 -10.60 4.37 26.02
CA CYS A 17 -11.71 3.50 26.45
C CYS A 17 -11.58 2.08 25.84
N PHE A 18 -11.79 1.06 26.67
CA PHE A 18 -11.58 -0.36 26.37
C PHE A 18 -12.77 -1.05 25.65
N ARG A 19 -12.46 -2.24 25.11
CA ARG A 19 -13.34 -3.20 24.40
C ARG A 19 -14.43 -3.79 25.33
N GLN A 20 -15.58 -4.11 24.74
CA GLN A 20 -16.86 -4.53 25.38
C GLN A 20 -16.79 -5.76 26.33
N ASP A 21 -15.71 -6.55 26.31
CA ASP A 21 -15.67 -7.88 26.95
C ASP A 21 -15.28 -7.88 28.46
N ASP A 22 -14.82 -6.77 29.04
CA ASP A 22 -14.35 -6.67 30.45
C ASP A 22 -15.22 -5.74 31.33
N ILE A 23 -16.55 -5.72 31.13
CA ILE A 23 -17.51 -4.87 31.88
C ILE A 23 -17.80 -5.43 33.28
N ASN A 24 -16.80 -5.71 34.13
CA ASN A 24 -17.14 -6.08 35.51
C ASN A 24 -16.15 -5.84 36.66
N GLN A 25 -15.28 -4.82 36.61
CA GLN A 25 -14.63 -4.37 37.86
C GLN A 25 -14.47 -2.84 37.98
N ARG A 26 -15.48 -2.27 38.64
CA ARG A 26 -15.61 -1.09 39.53
C ARG A 26 -14.87 0.24 39.24
N ASP A 27 -15.69 1.29 39.33
CA ASP A 27 -15.46 2.72 39.52
C ASP A 27 -14.88 3.55 38.35
N GLY A 28 -14.29 2.95 37.32
CA GLY A 28 -13.92 3.65 36.07
C GLY A 28 -14.90 3.46 34.89
N SER A 29 -15.82 2.49 34.99
CA SER A 29 -16.57 1.92 33.86
C SER A 29 -17.81 2.70 33.43
N ILE A 30 -18.41 3.50 34.32
CA ILE A 30 -19.64 4.27 34.02
C ILE A 30 -19.34 5.47 33.09
N LEU A 31 -18.18 6.09 33.24
CA LEU A 31 -17.79 7.27 32.45
C LEU A 31 -17.47 6.91 30.99
N CYS A 32 -16.83 5.76 30.73
CA CYS A 32 -16.62 5.27 29.36
C CYS A 32 -17.94 4.79 28.70
N TYR A 33 -18.88 4.22 29.45
CA TYR A 33 -20.20 3.82 28.92
C TYR A 33 -20.97 5.03 28.37
N ILE A 34 -20.93 6.15 29.10
CA ILE A 34 -21.53 7.42 28.68
C ILE A 34 -20.84 7.96 27.42
N ALA A 35 -19.51 7.97 27.34
CA ALA A 35 -18.78 8.47 26.17
C ALA A 35 -19.07 7.68 24.87
N PHE A 36 -19.28 6.36 24.99
CA PHE A 36 -19.64 5.47 23.87
C PHE A 36 -21.10 5.62 23.43
N VAL A 37 -22.05 5.71 24.38
CA VAL A 37 -23.49 5.92 24.09
C VAL A 37 -23.73 7.27 23.40
N PHE A 38 -22.92 8.29 23.70
CA PHE A 38 -23.03 9.62 23.08
C PHE A 38 -22.17 9.82 21.82
N ASN A 39 -21.46 8.81 21.31
CA ASN A 39 -20.55 8.95 20.14
C ASN A 39 -19.52 10.09 20.29
N LEU A 40 -19.08 10.38 21.52
CA LEU A 40 -18.20 11.51 21.81
C LEU A 40 -16.71 11.19 21.71
N SER A 41 -16.33 9.92 21.57
CA SER A 41 -14.95 9.50 21.31
C SER A 41 -14.84 8.99 19.86
N PRO A 42 -14.24 9.75 18.93
CA PRO A 42 -13.89 9.19 17.62
C PRO A 42 -12.97 7.98 17.83
N PRO A 43 -12.96 7.00 16.90
CA PRO A 43 -11.92 5.98 16.91
C PRO A 43 -10.57 6.69 16.98
N LEU A 44 -9.80 6.40 18.04
CA LEU A 44 -8.44 6.90 18.21
C LEU A 44 -7.57 6.29 17.10
N TYR A 45 -7.62 6.91 15.91
CA TYR A 45 -6.79 6.53 14.78
C TYR A 45 -5.33 6.79 15.18
N GLY A 46 -4.61 5.72 15.54
CA GLY A 46 -3.17 5.77 15.78
C GLY A 46 -2.70 5.68 17.23
N THR A 47 -3.52 5.25 18.20
CA THR A 47 -3.04 4.92 19.56
C THR A 47 -3.59 3.59 20.09
N PHE A 48 -2.82 2.88 20.92
CA PHE A 48 -3.20 1.62 21.57
C PHE A 48 -2.86 1.63 23.08
N SER A 49 -3.47 0.74 23.86
CA SER A 49 -3.03 0.44 25.22
C SER A 49 -3.01 -1.07 25.45
N SER A 50 -1.88 -1.60 25.91
CA SER A 50 -1.77 -3.02 26.32
C SER A 50 -2.37 -3.28 27.71
N ILE A 51 -2.77 -2.23 28.45
CA ILE A 51 -3.21 -2.30 29.84
C ILE A 51 -4.58 -1.64 30.03
N SER A 52 -5.43 -2.39 30.73
CA SER A 52 -6.64 -2.11 31.52
C SER A 52 -6.95 -0.75 32.16
N SER A 53 -6.49 0.41 31.68
CA SER A 53 -6.35 1.58 32.55
C SER A 53 -7.19 2.80 32.16
N ALA A 54 -7.91 3.37 33.13
CA ALA A 54 -8.65 4.64 32.99
C ALA A 54 -7.80 5.88 33.31
N THR A 55 -6.54 5.67 33.71
CA THR A 55 -5.64 6.74 34.18
C THR A 55 -4.37 6.82 33.34
N GLU A 56 -3.96 5.71 32.70
CA GLU A 56 -2.76 5.70 31.86
C GLU A 56 -3.02 6.22 30.45
N PRO A 57 -2.09 7.01 29.90
CA PRO A 57 -2.19 7.54 28.54
C PRO A 57 -2.04 6.44 27.49
N CYS A 58 -2.79 6.56 26.40
CA CYS A 58 -2.63 5.69 25.24
C CYS A 58 -1.22 5.82 24.63
N GLN A 59 -0.61 4.70 24.26
CA GLN A 59 0.63 4.71 23.51
C GLN A 59 0.36 4.97 22.03
N PRO A 60 1.19 5.76 21.33
CA PRO A 60 1.07 5.89 19.89
C PRO A 60 1.39 4.55 19.22
N CYS A 61 0.61 4.18 18.20
CA CYS A 61 0.88 2.98 17.41
C CYS A 61 2.25 3.08 16.73
N SER A 62 2.96 1.96 16.69
CA SER A 62 4.20 1.79 15.93
C SER A 62 3.99 2.15 14.47
N ARG A 63 4.89 2.99 13.95
CA ARG A 63 4.86 3.47 12.56
C ARG A 63 5.74 2.60 11.69
N CYS A 64 5.15 1.58 11.08
CA CYS A 64 5.85 0.62 10.25
C CYS A 64 4.90 0.01 9.21
N PRO A 65 5.44 -0.64 8.14
CA PRO A 65 4.63 -1.44 7.22
C PRO A 65 3.72 -2.40 7.99
N VAL A 66 2.42 -2.24 7.79
CA VAL A 66 1.39 -2.94 8.57
C VAL A 66 1.32 -4.40 8.11
N ALA A 67 1.78 -5.33 8.96
CA ALA A 67 1.41 -6.75 8.86
C ALA A 67 0.02 -6.97 9.48
N GLU A 68 -0.22 -6.37 10.65
CA GLU A 68 -1.51 -6.35 11.33
C GLU A 68 -1.83 -4.93 11.79
N ALA A 69 -3.07 -4.50 11.53
CA ALA A 69 -3.51 -3.13 11.83
C ALA A 69 -3.53 -2.86 13.35
N CYS A 70 -3.18 -1.62 13.72
CA CYS A 70 -3.28 -1.19 15.10
C CYS A 70 -4.72 -1.31 15.62
N THR A 71 -4.88 -1.81 16.83
CA THR A 71 -6.17 -1.90 17.52
C THR A 71 -6.10 -1.15 18.84
N PRO A 72 -7.24 -0.79 19.47
CA PRO A 72 -7.22 -0.08 20.75
C PRO A 72 -6.46 -0.82 21.87
N THR A 73 -6.29 -2.14 21.72
CA THR A 73 -5.67 -3.02 22.72
C THR A 73 -4.31 -3.61 22.30
N ARG A 74 -3.90 -3.43 21.04
CA ARG A 74 -2.67 -4.02 20.50
C ARG A 74 -2.01 -3.07 19.52
N ASP A 75 -0.69 -2.98 19.62
CA ASP A 75 0.13 -2.22 18.69
C ASP A 75 0.04 -2.77 17.26
N THR A 76 0.48 -1.96 16.30
CA THR A 76 0.73 -2.37 14.92
C THR A 76 1.82 -3.43 14.89
N VAL A 77 1.56 -4.56 14.25
CA VAL A 77 2.61 -5.54 13.96
C VAL A 77 3.33 -5.10 12.69
N CYS A 78 4.62 -4.85 12.81
CA CYS A 78 5.47 -4.43 11.70
C CYS A 78 5.85 -5.62 10.81
N ALA A 79 5.61 -5.51 9.52
CA ALA A 79 6.22 -6.39 8.53
C ALA A 79 7.69 -5.98 8.32
N PRO A 80 8.59 -6.90 7.93
CA PRO A 80 9.95 -6.54 7.54
C PRO A 80 9.99 -5.78 6.20
N GLN A 81 8.97 -5.96 5.35
CA GLN A 81 8.85 -5.34 4.02
C GLN A 81 7.37 -5.19 3.64
N CYS A 82 7.05 -4.23 2.78
CA CYS A 82 5.70 -4.12 2.23
C CYS A 82 5.34 -5.31 1.34
N ALA A 83 4.04 -5.49 1.13
CA ALA A 83 3.54 -6.44 0.12
C ALA A 83 4.12 -6.11 -1.27
N PRO A 84 4.26 -7.10 -2.16
CA PRO A 84 4.71 -6.87 -3.54
C PRO A 84 3.90 -5.75 -4.21
N GLY A 85 4.58 -4.91 -4.99
CA GLY A 85 3.97 -3.75 -5.65
C GLY A 85 3.63 -2.60 -4.71
N HIS A 86 4.23 -2.54 -3.52
CA HIS A 86 4.10 -1.41 -2.60
C HIS A 86 5.47 -0.98 -2.07
N TYR A 87 5.62 0.33 -1.86
CA TYR A 87 6.83 0.96 -1.33
C TYR A 87 6.49 1.83 -0.11
N LEU A 88 7.48 2.05 0.75
CA LEU A 88 7.39 2.99 1.86
C LEU A 88 8.18 4.25 1.51
N PRO A 89 7.52 5.37 1.22
CA PRO A 89 8.26 6.62 1.04
C PRO A 89 9.07 6.91 2.30
N ALA A 90 10.36 7.18 2.14
CA ALA A 90 11.28 7.52 3.23
C ALA A 90 11.03 8.92 3.85
N GLU A 91 9.86 9.51 3.61
CA GLU A 91 9.58 10.90 3.92
C GLU A 91 9.30 11.10 5.41
N ASN A 92 10.32 11.60 6.12
CA ASN A 92 10.27 12.28 7.41
C ASN A 92 9.48 11.57 8.54
N GLY A 93 9.57 10.25 8.66
CA GLY A 93 9.19 9.52 9.87
C GLY A 93 7.69 9.53 10.22
N SER A 94 6.83 9.91 9.28
CA SER A 94 5.38 10.04 9.48
C SER A 94 4.52 9.09 8.66
N SER A 95 5.00 8.57 7.53
CA SER A 95 4.24 7.60 6.73
C SER A 95 4.59 6.17 7.13
N SER A 96 3.78 5.57 7.99
CA SER A 96 3.79 4.12 8.27
C SER A 96 3.01 3.31 7.24
N GLN A 97 2.62 3.94 6.13
CA GLN A 97 1.68 3.37 5.18
C GLN A 97 2.41 2.98 3.91
N CYS A 98 2.36 1.67 3.60
CA CYS A 98 2.79 1.16 2.30
C CYS A 98 1.91 1.78 1.21
N LEU A 99 2.54 2.48 0.28
CA LEU A 99 1.86 3.05 -0.89
C LEU A 99 1.99 2.09 -2.07
N PRO A 100 0.95 1.94 -2.91
CA PRO A 100 1.06 1.15 -4.12
C PRO A 100 2.07 1.77 -5.08
N CYS A 101 2.90 0.94 -5.69
CA CYS A 101 3.83 1.35 -6.74
C CYS A 101 3.10 1.74 -8.01
N GLN A 102 3.68 2.68 -8.75
CA GLN A 102 3.16 3.12 -10.03
C GLN A 102 3.32 2.01 -11.09
N VAL A 103 2.23 1.63 -11.74
CA VAL A 103 2.27 0.66 -12.84
C VAL A 103 2.55 1.39 -14.16
N CYS A 104 3.61 0.99 -14.86
CA CYS A 104 3.92 1.48 -16.20
C CYS A 104 2.96 0.87 -17.22
N GLY A 105 2.32 1.72 -18.03
CA GLY A 105 1.44 1.27 -19.09
C GLY A 105 2.19 0.74 -20.31
N GLN A 106 1.46 0.19 -21.29
CA GLN A 106 2.03 -0.19 -22.58
C GLN A 106 2.74 1.01 -23.21
N GLY A 107 3.93 0.80 -23.80
CA GLY A 107 4.76 1.91 -24.27
C GLY A 107 5.73 2.47 -23.24
N TYR A 108 5.60 2.04 -21.98
CA TYR A 108 6.43 2.50 -20.87
C TYR A 108 7.01 1.30 -20.12
N GLY A 109 8.26 1.44 -19.70
CA GLY A 109 8.94 0.48 -18.85
C GLY A 109 9.43 1.14 -17.57
N ALA A 110 9.68 0.32 -16.56
CA ALA A 110 10.29 0.76 -15.31
C ALA A 110 11.76 1.16 -15.57
N ALA A 111 12.05 2.46 -15.48
CA ALA A 111 13.41 2.98 -15.41
C ALA A 111 14.06 2.65 -14.07
N THR A 112 13.26 2.76 -13.01
CA THR A 112 13.58 2.30 -11.66
C THR A 112 12.44 1.40 -11.23
N PRO A 113 12.71 0.11 -10.96
CA PRO A 113 11.68 -0.82 -10.51
C PRO A 113 11.17 -0.43 -9.12
N CYS A 114 9.94 -0.85 -8.81
CA CYS A 114 9.38 -0.74 -7.46
C CYS A 114 10.35 -1.30 -6.42
N GLY A 115 10.74 -0.47 -5.45
CA GLY A 115 11.64 -0.83 -4.36
C GLY A 115 10.94 -0.83 -3.00
N PRO A 116 11.64 -1.21 -1.92
CA PRO A 116 11.09 -1.14 -0.56
C PRO A 116 10.83 0.30 -0.11
N THR A 117 11.65 1.25 -0.60
CA THR A 117 11.61 2.66 -0.24
C THR A 117 11.22 3.59 -1.38
N ASP A 118 11.30 3.10 -2.61
CA ASP A 118 11.26 3.90 -3.81
C ASP A 118 10.12 3.46 -4.71
N ASN A 119 9.36 4.44 -5.22
CA ASN A 119 8.31 4.19 -6.18
C ASN A 119 8.90 3.79 -7.54
N THR A 120 8.12 3.06 -8.34
CA THR A 120 8.43 2.83 -9.73
C THR A 120 8.49 4.14 -10.51
N VAL A 121 9.57 4.32 -11.26
CA VAL A 121 9.71 5.44 -12.21
C VAL A 121 9.49 4.91 -13.62
N CYS A 122 8.40 5.33 -14.25
CA CYS A 122 8.08 4.92 -15.61
C CYS A 122 8.72 5.86 -16.62
N GLN A 123 9.40 5.28 -17.61
CA GLN A 123 9.92 5.99 -18.77
C GLN A 123 9.29 5.45 -20.05
N ARG A 124 9.12 6.32 -21.04
CA ARG A 124 8.68 5.90 -22.38
C ARG A 124 9.78 5.06 -23.01
N CYS A 125 9.41 3.96 -23.66
CA CYS A 125 10.38 3.13 -24.34
C CYS A 125 11.04 3.90 -25.50
N PRO A 126 12.38 3.94 -25.56
CA PRO A 126 13.10 4.60 -26.65
C PRO A 126 12.96 3.82 -27.96
N GLU A 127 13.37 4.44 -29.06
CA GLU A 127 13.36 3.80 -30.38
C GLU A 127 14.12 2.46 -30.36
N GLY A 128 13.53 1.42 -30.93
CA GLY A 128 14.05 0.05 -30.90
C GLY A 128 13.69 -0.74 -29.64
N PHE A 129 12.89 -0.18 -28.73
CA PHE A 129 12.39 -0.88 -27.55
C PHE A 129 10.86 -0.84 -27.44
N TYR A 130 10.28 -1.85 -26.79
CA TYR A 130 8.85 -1.96 -26.57
C TYR A 130 8.48 -2.43 -25.17
N SER A 131 7.22 -2.21 -24.78
CA SER A 131 6.60 -2.77 -23.58
C SER A 131 5.12 -3.02 -23.87
N GLU A 132 4.73 -4.29 -23.97
CA GLU A 132 3.36 -4.76 -24.20
C GLU A 132 2.57 -4.96 -22.90
N GLU A 133 3.28 -5.12 -21.79
CA GLU A 133 2.69 -5.45 -20.50
C GLU A 133 2.56 -4.24 -19.59
N LYS A 134 1.58 -4.29 -18.69
CA LYS A 134 1.47 -3.31 -17.60
C LYS A 134 2.22 -3.84 -16.39
N SER A 135 3.30 -3.19 -16.01
CA SER A 135 4.15 -3.64 -14.90
C SER A 135 4.74 -2.49 -14.11
N ASP A 136 4.92 -2.70 -12.82
CA ASP A 136 5.60 -1.83 -11.87
C ASP A 136 7.12 -2.10 -11.78
N SER A 137 7.61 -3.11 -12.49
CA SER A 137 8.99 -3.59 -12.39
C SER A 137 9.62 -4.00 -13.72
N ALA A 138 8.82 -4.29 -14.75
CA ALA A 138 9.33 -4.69 -16.05
C ALA A 138 9.97 -3.50 -16.81
N PRO A 139 11.21 -3.64 -17.31
CA PRO A 139 11.85 -2.64 -18.15
C PRO A 139 11.32 -2.72 -19.59
N CYS A 140 11.72 -1.75 -20.41
CA CYS A 140 11.50 -1.84 -21.86
C CYS A 140 12.35 -2.97 -22.46
N LEU A 141 11.75 -3.77 -23.32
CA LEU A 141 12.37 -4.90 -24.02
C LEU A 141 12.90 -4.45 -25.39
N LEU A 142 13.98 -5.08 -25.85
CA LEU A 142 14.52 -4.83 -27.19
C LEU A 142 13.59 -5.41 -28.25
N CYS A 143 13.27 -4.61 -29.25
CA CYS A 143 12.57 -5.09 -30.42
C CYS A 143 13.43 -6.07 -31.23
N ARG A 144 12.76 -7.02 -31.86
CA ARG A 144 13.33 -7.81 -32.94
C ARG A 144 13.69 -6.89 -34.10
N LEU A 145 14.95 -6.93 -34.52
CA LEU A 145 15.52 -6.04 -35.53
C LEU A 145 15.02 -6.33 -36.94
N ASP A 146 14.96 -7.62 -37.32
CA ASP A 146 14.55 -8.04 -38.65
C ASP A 146 13.87 -9.41 -38.61
N CYS A 147 13.09 -9.69 -39.64
CA CYS A 147 12.51 -11.00 -39.87
C CYS A 147 13.53 -11.91 -40.56
N HIS A 148 13.37 -13.22 -40.39
CA HIS A 148 14.23 -14.16 -41.11
C HIS A 148 13.82 -14.22 -42.60
N GLU A 149 14.68 -14.74 -43.49
CA GLU A 149 14.45 -14.70 -44.95
C GLU A 149 13.16 -15.42 -45.42
N ASP A 150 12.71 -16.39 -44.64
CA ASP A 150 11.48 -17.17 -44.82
C ASP A 150 10.26 -16.55 -44.12
N GLU A 151 10.42 -15.41 -43.45
CA GLU A 151 9.35 -14.69 -42.79
C GLU A 151 9.05 -13.35 -43.49
N VAL A 152 7.84 -12.83 -43.25
CA VAL A 152 7.43 -11.49 -43.69
C VAL A 152 7.07 -10.67 -42.46
N MET A 153 7.57 -9.44 -42.41
CA MET A 153 7.18 -8.47 -41.39
C MET A 153 5.72 -8.07 -41.58
N ILE A 154 4.88 -8.42 -40.60
CA ILE A 154 3.46 -8.06 -40.56
C ILE A 154 3.25 -6.76 -39.79
N ARG A 155 4.10 -6.51 -38.78
CA ARG A 155 4.05 -5.30 -37.96
C ARG A 155 5.46 -4.88 -37.59
N ALA A 156 5.77 -3.60 -37.78
CA ALA A 156 7.03 -3.03 -37.32
C ALA A 156 7.04 -2.83 -35.79
N CYS A 157 8.23 -2.78 -35.20
CA CYS A 157 8.44 -2.38 -33.82
C CYS A 157 7.76 -1.04 -33.50
N SER A 158 7.14 -0.96 -32.34
CA SER A 158 6.62 0.28 -31.77
C SER A 158 6.85 0.28 -30.26
N PRO A 159 6.76 1.43 -29.56
CA PRO A 159 6.92 1.45 -28.12
C PRO A 159 5.97 0.49 -27.38
N VAL A 160 4.80 0.22 -27.97
CA VAL A 160 3.78 -0.65 -27.37
C VAL A 160 3.86 -2.09 -27.82
N SER A 161 4.69 -2.44 -28.81
CA SER A 161 4.68 -3.78 -29.39
C SER A 161 5.93 -4.18 -30.16
N ASP A 162 6.31 -5.45 -30.10
CA ASP A 162 7.45 -5.97 -30.87
C ASP A 162 7.15 -6.02 -32.39
N THR A 163 8.24 -6.15 -33.17
CA THR A 163 8.21 -6.53 -34.58
C THR A 163 7.61 -7.93 -34.71
N LEU A 164 6.48 -8.02 -35.42
CA LEU A 164 5.84 -9.29 -35.71
C LEU A 164 6.24 -9.79 -37.09
N CYS A 165 6.80 -11.00 -37.11
CA CYS A 165 7.16 -11.73 -38.30
C CYS A 165 6.25 -12.94 -38.45
N MET A 166 5.80 -13.22 -39.68
CA MET A 166 5.02 -14.41 -39.98
C MET A 166 5.74 -15.24 -41.03
N ASP A 167 5.87 -16.53 -40.74
CA ASP A 167 6.45 -17.51 -41.65
C ASP A 167 5.62 -17.64 -42.93
N ARG A 168 6.29 -17.53 -44.08
CA ARG A 168 5.69 -17.65 -45.42
C ARG A 168 5.09 -19.03 -45.67
N THR A 169 5.54 -20.04 -44.96
CA THR A 169 5.20 -21.43 -45.18
C THR A 169 4.03 -21.92 -44.32
N ARG A 170 3.48 -21.09 -43.42
CA ARG A 170 2.28 -21.45 -42.66
C ARG A 170 1.02 -21.16 -43.48
N PRO A 171 0.31 -22.18 -43.97
CA PRO A 171 -1.07 -21.97 -44.41
C PRO A 171 -1.85 -21.46 -43.19
N TRP A 172 -2.72 -20.48 -43.40
CA TRP A 172 -3.69 -20.07 -42.38
C TRP A 172 -4.35 -21.33 -41.80
N PRO A 173 -4.44 -21.50 -40.47
CA PRO A 173 -5.30 -22.53 -39.92
C PRO A 173 -6.72 -22.17 -40.38
N SER A 174 -7.27 -22.97 -41.29
CA SER A 174 -8.69 -22.99 -41.54
C SER A 174 -9.36 -23.26 -40.20
N LEU A 175 -10.11 -22.28 -39.72
CA LEU A 175 -11.11 -22.48 -38.68
C LEU A 175 -12.17 -23.40 -39.30
N ASP A 176 -11.99 -24.71 -39.12
CA ASP A 176 -13.05 -25.71 -39.30
C ASP A 176 -14.07 -25.62 -38.15
#